data_AF-Q2EGS1-F1
#
_entry.id   AF-Q2EGS1-F1
#
_cell.length_a   1.000
_cell.length_b   1.000
_cell.length_c   1.000
_cell.angle_alpha   90.00
_cell.angle_beta   90.00
_cell.angle_gamma   90.00
#
_symmetry.space_group_name_H-M   'P 1'
#
loop_
_entity.id
_entity.type
_entity.pdbx_description
1 polymer ?
#
loop_
_entity_poly.entity_id
_entity_poly.type
_entity_poly.pdbx_seq_one_letter_code
_entity_poly.pdbx_strand_id
1 'polypeptide(L)'
;MTSLDMSPASKKEVDGFTKKLTREAEQLVSTFFPQMIAEMDTLLQASLALEDLSALRAPLDIPIPDPAKEELKRKKKEEKKEKEGKNSDDEDEGPPCGPVASNEKVDSLIKEIKPHIQTLKEKLNTVSMWV
;
A
#
# COMPACT_ATOMS: atom_id res chain seq x y z
N MET A 1 -45.93 11.41 -11.70
CA MET A 1 -44.57 11.87 -12.02
C MET A 1 -44.57 12.34 -13.46
N THR A 2 -44.52 13.64 -13.69
CA THR A 2 -44.37 14.22 -15.03
C THR A 2 -43.01 13.80 -15.57
N SER A 3 -43.01 12.83 -16.49
CA SER A 3 -41.84 12.51 -17.29
C SER A 3 -41.45 13.78 -18.05
N LEU A 4 -40.35 14.42 -17.64
CA LEU A 4 -39.69 15.40 -18.49
C LEU A 4 -39.41 14.73 -19.83
N ASP A 5 -39.96 15.28 -20.90
CA ASP A 5 -39.83 14.70 -22.23
C ASP A 5 -38.35 14.76 -22.64
N MET A 6 -37.68 13.61 -22.64
CA MET A 6 -36.28 13.52 -23.04
C MET A 6 -36.20 13.67 -24.54
N SER A 7 -35.25 14.49 -25.02
CA SER A 7 -35.04 14.62 -26.46
C SER A 7 -34.77 13.24 -27.09
N PRO A 8 -35.24 12.97 -28.32
CA PRO A 8 -34.98 11.70 -28.99
C PRO A 8 -33.49 11.37 -29.13
N ALA A 9 -32.64 12.41 -29.23
CA ALA A 9 -31.19 12.26 -29.28
C ALA A 9 -30.63 11.74 -27.95
N SER A 10 -31.01 12.38 -26.83
CA SER A 10 -30.57 11.97 -25.48
C SER A 10 -31.03 10.55 -25.15
N LYS A 11 -32.26 10.18 -25.54
CA LYS A 11 -32.78 8.82 -25.37
C LYS A 11 -31.93 7.79 -26.12
N LYS A 12 -31.58 8.08 -27.38
CA LYS A 12 -30.75 7.20 -28.21
C LYS A 12 -29.35 7.00 -27.61
N GLU A 13 -28.75 8.04 -27.04
CA GLU A 13 -27.45 7.94 -26.36
C GLU A 13 -27.51 7.06 -25.12
N VAL A 14 -28.52 7.26 -24.27
CA VAL A 14 -28.73 6.46 -23.05
C VAL A 14 -29.01 5.00 -23.41
N ASP A 15 -29.86 4.73 -24.39
CA ASP A 15 -30.14 3.37 -24.87
C ASP A 15 -28.87 2.70 -25.42
N GLY A 16 -28.05 3.45 -26.15
CA GLY A 16 -26.76 2.97 -26.65
C GLY A 16 -25.79 2.63 -25.53
N PHE A 17 -25.67 3.50 -24.52
CA PHE A 17 -24.84 3.28 -23.35
C PHE A 17 -25.30 2.07 -22.54
N THR A 18 -26.61 1.93 -22.31
CA THR A 18 -27.21 0.81 -21.57
C THR A 18 -26.92 -0.53 -22.23
N LYS A 19 -27.01 -0.61 -23.57
CA LYS A 19 -26.65 -1.81 -24.33
C LYS A 19 -25.16 -2.14 -24.22
N LYS A 20 -24.29 -1.13 -24.29
CA LYS A 20 -22.85 -1.31 -24.12
C LYS A 20 -22.53 -1.81 -22.71
N LEU A 21 -23.11 -1.18 -21.69
CA LEU A 21 -22.92 -1.53 -20.29
C LEU A 21 -23.38 -2.96 -20.01
N THR A 22 -24.55 -3.35 -20.52
CA THR A 22 -25.08 -4.72 -20.40
C THR A 22 -24.12 -5.74 -21.01
N ARG A 23 -23.65 -5.51 -22.23
CA ARG A 23 -22.69 -6.40 -22.89
C ARG A 23 -21.38 -6.51 -22.10
N GLU A 24 -20.87 -5.40 -21.57
CA GLU A 24 -19.65 -5.41 -20.78
C GLU A 24 -19.86 -6.20 -19.47
N ALA A 25 -20.95 -5.96 -18.75
CA ALA A 25 -21.29 -6.70 -17.54
C ALA A 25 -21.45 -8.21 -17.79
N GLU A 26 -22.11 -8.61 -18.88
CA GLU A 26 -22.23 -10.01 -19.28
C GLU A 26 -20.86 -10.65 -19.54
N GLN A 27 -19.96 -9.97 -20.25
CA GLN A 27 -18.58 -10.45 -20.42
C GLN A 27 -17.83 -10.56 -19.09
N LEU A 28 -18.04 -9.61 -18.18
CA LEU A 28 -17.38 -9.61 -16.88
C LEU A 28 -17.79 -10.84 -16.06
N VAL A 29 -19.08 -11.13 -15.98
CA VAL A 29 -19.61 -12.24 -15.20
C VAL A 29 -19.31 -13.59 -15.86
N SER A 30 -19.45 -13.70 -17.18
CA SER A 30 -19.29 -14.97 -17.89
C SER A 30 -17.84 -15.40 -18.08
N THR A 31 -16.92 -14.44 -18.23
CA THR A 31 -15.55 -14.72 -18.67
C THR A 31 -14.51 -14.14 -17.72
N PHE A 32 -14.54 -12.83 -17.49
CA PHE A 32 -13.48 -12.13 -16.76
C PHE A 32 -13.37 -12.58 -15.30
N PHE A 33 -14.47 -12.63 -14.54
CA PHE A 33 -14.40 -13.01 -13.13
C PHE A 33 -13.94 -14.46 -12.93
N PRO A 34 -14.45 -15.47 -13.67
CA PRO A 34 -13.91 -16.82 -13.59
C PRO A 34 -12.40 -16.89 -13.89
N GLN A 35 -11.94 -16.20 -14.94
CA GLN A 35 -10.52 -16.14 -15.27
C GLN A 35 -9.70 -15.47 -14.16
N MET A 36 -10.18 -14.34 -13.64
CA MET A 36 -9.48 -13.64 -12.57
C MET A 36 -9.36 -14.46 -11.30
N ILE A 37 -10.37 -15.26 -10.95
CA ILE A 37 -10.31 -16.16 -9.79
C ILE A 37 -9.17 -17.17 -9.96
N ALA A 38 -9.05 -17.78 -11.14
CA ALA A 38 -7.98 -18.75 -11.43
C ALA A 38 -6.58 -18.11 -11.44
N GLU A 39 -6.46 -16.89 -11.98
CA GLU A 39 -5.21 -16.12 -11.96
C GLU A 39 -4.79 -15.76 -10.52
N MET A 40 -5.73 -15.30 -9.69
CA MET A 40 -5.46 -14.97 -8.29
C MET A 40 -5.09 -16.20 -7.46
N ASP A 41 -5.71 -17.36 -7.72
CA ASP A 41 -5.32 -18.62 -7.07
C ASP A 41 -3.88 -19.01 -7.43
N THR A 42 -3.52 -18.88 -8.71
CA THR A 42 -2.14 -19.13 -9.17
C THR A 42 -1.14 -18.19 -8.48
N LEU A 43 -1.47 -16.91 -8.37
CA LEU A 43 -0.62 -15.90 -7.71
C LEU A 43 -0.44 -16.19 -6.20
N LEU A 44 -1.52 -16.61 -5.53
CA LEU A 44 -1.47 -17.00 -4.12
C LEU A 44 -0.50 -18.15 -3.89
N GLN A 45 -0.57 -19.19 -4.72
CA GLN A 45 0.31 -20.36 -4.62
C GLN A 45 1.78 -20.04 -4.97
N ALA A 46 2.01 -19.13 -5.92
CA ALA A 46 3.37 -18.82 -6.40
C ALA A 46 4.16 -17.88 -5.48
N SER A 47 3.51 -16.83 -4.97
CA SER A 47 4.22 -15.68 -4.39
C SER A 47 3.83 -15.34 -2.95
N LEU A 48 2.69 -15.85 -2.47
CA LEU A 48 2.12 -15.47 -1.17
C LEU A 48 2.05 -16.63 -0.17
N ALA A 49 2.30 -17.87 -0.61
CA ALA A 49 2.40 -19.05 0.24
C ALA A 49 3.83 -19.23 0.80
N LEU A 50 4.24 -18.36 1.73
CA LEU A 50 5.54 -18.48 2.41
C LEU A 50 5.41 -19.36 3.66
N GLU A 51 6.14 -20.48 3.70
CA GLU A 51 6.22 -21.35 4.89
C GLU A 51 7.04 -20.71 6.02
N ASP A 52 8.07 -19.93 5.68
CA ASP A 52 8.93 -19.23 6.63
C ASP A 52 8.88 -17.71 6.43
N LEU A 53 8.34 -17.02 7.43
CA LEU A 53 8.24 -15.55 7.45
C LEU A 53 9.58 -14.87 7.70
N SER A 54 10.60 -15.60 8.18
CA SER A 54 11.96 -15.05 8.35
C SER A 54 12.55 -14.60 7.01
N ALA A 55 12.11 -15.21 5.91
CA ALA A 55 12.49 -14.80 4.55
C ALA A 55 12.04 -13.37 4.21
N LEU A 56 11.01 -12.83 4.88
CA LEU A 56 10.56 -11.44 4.69
C LEU A 56 11.38 -10.43 5.49
N ARG A 57 12.28 -10.87 6.38
CA ARG A 57 13.07 -9.96 7.21
C ARG A 57 14.01 -9.12 6.34
N ALA A 58 13.76 -7.82 6.28
CA ALA A 58 14.69 -6.87 5.69
C ALA A 58 15.80 -6.49 6.69
N PRO A 59 17.02 -6.15 6.22
CA PRO A 59 18.07 -5.63 7.08
C PRO A 59 17.60 -4.36 7.81
N LEU A 60 17.81 -4.30 9.12
CA LEU A 60 17.51 -3.13 9.95
C LEU A 60 18.78 -2.72 10.69
N ASP A 61 19.52 -1.80 10.09
CA ASP A 61 20.82 -1.33 10.59
C ASP A 61 20.65 -0.06 11.44
N ILE A 62 19.90 -0.20 12.53
CA ILE A 62 19.73 0.88 13.51
C ILE A 62 20.77 0.67 14.62
N PRO A 63 21.62 1.66 14.92
CA PRO A 63 22.60 1.54 15.98
C PRO A 63 21.91 1.39 17.35
N ILE A 64 22.18 0.28 18.03
CA ILE A 64 21.67 0.02 19.38
C ILE A 64 22.55 0.78 20.38
N PRO A 65 22.00 1.72 21.18
CA PRO A 65 22.77 2.47 22.17
C PRO A 65 23.33 1.52 23.23
N ASP A 66 24.63 1.64 23.52
CA ASP A 66 25.27 0.92 24.60
C ASP A 66 25.04 1.68 25.93
N PRO A 67 24.31 1.09 26.90
CA PRO A 67 23.97 1.77 28.15
C PRO A 67 25.19 2.31 28.90
N ALA A 68 26.30 1.56 28.88
CA ALA A 68 27.52 1.95 29.59
C ALA A 68 28.21 3.15 28.93
N LYS A 69 28.18 3.22 27.59
CA LYS A 69 28.77 4.35 26.84
C LYS A 69 27.93 5.62 26.97
N GLU A 70 26.61 5.48 27.03
CA GLU A 70 25.70 6.61 27.28
C GLU A 70 25.84 7.15 28.71
N GLU A 71 25.97 6.29 29.72
CA GLU A 71 26.24 6.73 31.09
C GLU A 71 27.60 7.47 31.21
N LEU A 72 28.63 6.98 30.52
CA LEU A 72 29.95 7.64 30.50
C LEU A 72 29.90 9.00 29.80
N LYS A 73 29.14 9.12 28.70
CA LYS A 73 28.89 10.40 28.01
C LYS A 73 28.17 11.38 28.92
N ARG A 74 27.14 10.93 29.66
CA ARG A 74 26.39 11.77 30.61
C ARG A 74 27.29 12.32 31.72
N LYS A 75 28.09 11.45 32.35
CA LYS A 75 29.08 11.85 33.37
C LYS A 75 30.08 12.88 32.83
N LYS A 76 30.59 12.68 31.61
CA LYS A 76 31.49 13.64 30.94
C LYS A 76 30.82 14.98 30.59
N LYS A 77 29.53 14.96 30.20
CA LYS A 77 28.74 16.18 29.93
C LYS A 77 28.50 16.96 31.24
N GLU A 78 28.19 16.28 32.34
CA GLU A 78 28.01 16.88 33.67
C GLU A 78 29.31 17.54 34.18
N GLU A 79 30.44 16.83 34.13
CA GLU A 79 31.75 17.39 34.52
C GLU A 79 32.16 18.61 33.67
N LYS A 80 31.77 18.66 32.39
CA LYS A 80 32.01 19.83 31.52
C LYS A 80 31.08 21.00 31.85
N LYS A 81 29.80 20.75 32.14
CA LYS A 81 28.85 21.79 32.55
C LYS A 81 29.27 22.46 33.86
N GLU A 82 29.79 21.69 34.81
CA GLU A 82 30.34 22.21 36.09
C GLU A 82 31.57 23.11 35.89
N LYS A 83 32.41 22.84 34.87
CA LYS A 83 33.64 23.61 34.61
C LYS A 83 33.45 24.84 33.73
N GLU A 84 32.48 24.84 32.80
CA GLU A 84 32.33 25.92 31.79
C GLU A 84 31.08 26.80 31.98
N GLY A 85 30.19 26.50 32.93
CA GLY A 85 29.04 27.35 33.29
C GLY A 85 28.02 27.59 32.16
N LYS A 86 28.18 26.92 31.01
CA LYS A 86 27.29 27.02 29.85
C LYS A 86 26.28 25.88 29.86
N ASN A 87 25.00 26.23 29.89
CA ASN A 87 23.90 25.29 29.67
C ASN A 87 23.91 24.88 28.19
N SER A 88 24.67 23.84 27.83
CA SER A 88 24.48 23.18 26.54
C SER A 88 23.21 22.34 26.64
N ASP A 89 22.16 22.82 26.01
CA ASP A 89 20.92 22.09 25.72
C ASP A 89 21.17 21.15 24.52
N ASP A 90 22.27 20.39 24.57
CA ASP A 90 22.45 19.25 23.67
C ASP A 90 21.46 18.20 24.15
N GLU A 91 20.26 18.23 23.56
CA GLU A 91 19.33 17.10 23.54
C GLU A 91 20.15 15.83 23.33
N ASP A 92 19.81 14.78 24.09
CA ASP A 92 20.50 13.49 24.07
C ASP A 92 20.18 12.79 22.73
N GLU A 93 20.68 13.35 21.63
CA GLU A 93 20.51 12.81 20.29
C GLU A 93 21.24 11.47 20.26
N GLY A 94 20.44 10.42 20.06
CA GLY A 94 20.93 9.05 19.96
C GLY A 94 22.00 8.90 18.85
N PRO A 95 22.64 7.73 18.77
CA PRO A 95 23.66 7.50 17.75
C PRO A 95 23.11 7.80 16.34
N PRO A 96 23.91 8.47 15.48
CA PRO A 96 23.46 8.84 14.14
C PRO A 96 23.07 7.59 13.35
N CYS A 97 21.87 7.57 12.80
CA CYS A 97 21.33 6.45 12.04
C CYS A 97 21.52 6.68 10.53
N GLY A 98 21.95 5.65 9.82
CA GLY A 98 21.97 5.65 8.35
C GLY A 98 20.56 5.56 7.74
N PRO A 99 20.43 5.72 6.42
CA PRO A 99 19.14 5.59 5.75
C PRO A 99 18.58 4.17 5.88
N VAL A 100 17.37 4.04 6.42
CA VAL A 100 16.66 2.76 6.54
C VAL A 100 15.83 2.53 5.27
N ALA A 101 16.21 1.52 4.49
CA ALA A 101 15.52 1.16 3.26
C ALA A 101 14.17 0.47 3.53
N SER A 102 13.27 0.53 2.54
CA SER A 102 12.01 -0.20 2.58
C SER A 102 12.22 -1.69 2.31
N ASN A 103 11.23 -2.51 2.67
CA ASN A 103 11.29 -3.93 2.40
C ASN A 103 10.99 -4.22 0.93
N GLU A 104 12.05 -4.43 0.14
CA GLU A 104 11.97 -4.67 -1.31
C GLU A 104 11.08 -5.86 -1.70
N LYS A 105 11.06 -6.92 -0.88
CA LYS A 105 10.23 -8.10 -1.15
C LYS A 105 8.75 -7.76 -1.03
N VAL A 106 8.38 -7.07 0.05
CA VAL A 106 7.00 -6.62 0.27
C VAL A 106 6.61 -5.56 -0.76
N ASP A 107 7.51 -4.63 -1.09
CA ASP A 107 7.24 -3.59 -2.09
C ASP A 107 6.98 -4.18 -3.48
N SER A 108 7.73 -5.22 -3.87
CA SER A 108 7.51 -5.96 -5.12
C SER A 108 6.13 -6.62 -5.16
N LEU A 109 5.73 -7.30 -4.07
CA LEU A 109 4.39 -7.90 -3.95
C LEU A 109 3.28 -6.85 -4.01
N ILE A 110 3.49 -5.69 -3.36
CA ILE A 110 2.54 -4.58 -3.40
C ILE A 110 2.39 -4.04 -4.83
N LYS A 111 3.49 -3.91 -5.58
CA LYS A 111 3.46 -3.46 -6.98
C LYS A 111 2.69 -4.42 -7.88
N GLU A 112 2.79 -5.72 -7.60
CA GLU A 112 2.05 -6.76 -8.33
C GLU A 112 0.55 -6.75 -7.99
N ILE A 113 0.18 -6.63 -6.70
CA ILE A 113 -1.22 -6.74 -6.25
C ILE A 113 -2.05 -5.47 -6.53
N LYS A 114 -1.45 -4.28 -6.42
CA LYS A 114 -2.14 -2.99 -6.63
C LYS A 114 -2.96 -2.90 -7.93
N PRO A 115 -2.42 -3.25 -9.11
CA PRO A 115 -3.20 -3.17 -10.34
C PRO A 115 -4.43 -4.10 -10.31
N HIS A 116 -4.33 -5.30 -9.73
CA HIS A 116 -5.47 -6.22 -9.61
C HIS A 116 -6.60 -5.62 -8.77
N ILE A 117 -6.27 -4.93 -7.65
CA ILE A 117 -7.27 -4.23 -6.83
C ILE A 117 -7.96 -3.12 -7.63
N GLN A 118 -7.18 -2.32 -8.37
CA GLN A 118 -7.72 -1.24 -9.19
C GLN A 118 -8.64 -1.77 -10.29
N THR A 119 -8.21 -2.80 -11.03
CA THR A 119 -9.02 -3.43 -12.07
C THR A 119 -10.31 -4.00 -11.48
N LEU A 120 -10.25 -4.72 -10.36
CA LEU A 120 -11.43 -5.29 -9.73
C LEU A 120 -12.43 -4.20 -9.32
N LYS A 121 -11.95 -3.09 -8.73
CA LYS A 121 -12.79 -1.95 -8.36
C LYS A 121 -13.52 -1.37 -9.56
N GLU A 122 -12.83 -1.17 -10.68
CA GLU A 122 -13.44 -0.66 -11.91
C GLU A 122 -14.49 -1.63 -12.46
N LYS A 123 -14.17 -2.92 -12.52
CA LYS A 123 -15.09 -3.94 -13.05
C LYS A 123 -16.31 -4.12 -12.16
N LEU A 124 -16.14 -4.07 -10.84
CA LEU A 124 -17.24 -4.12 -9.89
C LEU A 124 -18.17 -2.91 -10.07
N ASN A 125 -17.61 -1.70 -10.26
CA ASN A 125 -18.43 -0.52 -10.54
C ASN A 125 -19.24 -0.66 -11.83
N THR A 126 -18.69 -1.25 -12.88
CA THR A 126 -19.44 -1.55 -14.12
C THR A 126 -20.64 -2.46 -13.84
N VAL A 127 -20.45 -3.54 -13.08
CA VAL A 127 -21.54 -4.45 -12.71
C VAL A 127 -22.55 -3.75 -11.79
N SER A 128 -22.09 -2.95 -10.82
CA SER A 128 -22.96 -2.17 -9.93
C SER A 128 -23.78 -1.11 -10.66
N MET A 129 -23.26 -0.53 -11.74
CA MET A 129 -24.03 0.41 -12.58
C MET A 129 -25.06 -0.30 -13.46
N TRP A 130 -24.81 -1.58 -13.78
CA TRP A 130 -25.70 -2.38 -14.60
C TRP A 130 -26.93 -2.90 -13.83
N VAL A 131 -26.76 -3.24 -12.55
CA VAL A 131 -27.82 -3.71 -11.63
C VAL A 131 -28.70 -2.54 -11.16
#